data_AF-A0A444JZF9-F1
#
_entry.id   AF-A0A444JZF9-F1
#
_cell.length_a   1.000
_cell.length_b   1.000
_cell.length_c   1.000
_cell.angle_alpha   90.00
_cell.angle_beta   90.00
_cell.angle_gamma   90.00
#
_symmetry.space_group_name_H-M   'P 1'
#
loop_
_entity.id
_entity.type
_entity.pdbx_description
1 polymer ?
#
loop_
_entity_poly.entity_id
_entity_poly.type
_entity_poly.pdbx_seq_one_letter_code
_entity_poly.pdbx_strand_id
1 'polypeptide(L)'
;MALAAAKLQSDEALLDAYSATVADAVDRIGPAVCRIERVGGAGGHGSGFVITPDGLVVANFHVVGDARAVRVSMPDGASREGRVL
;
A
#
# COMPACT_ATOMS: atom_id res chain seq x y z
N MET A 1 37.44 19.00 12.03
CA MET A 1 37.39 17.85 11.10
C MET A 1 36.88 16.59 11.78
N ALA A 2 37.52 16.08 12.85
CA ALA A 2 37.09 14.84 13.54
C ALA A 2 35.62 14.85 14.06
N LEU A 3 35.16 15.95 14.65
CA LEU A 3 33.78 16.06 15.17
C LEU A 3 32.71 16.02 14.05
N ALA A 4 33.03 16.59 12.88
CA ALA A 4 32.13 16.58 11.73
C ALA A 4 32.04 15.19 11.10
N ALA A 5 33.14 14.44 11.06
CA ALA A 5 33.16 13.06 10.60
C ALA A 5 32.34 12.14 11.54
N ALA A 6 32.49 12.31 12.86
CA ALA A 6 31.70 11.54 13.84
C ALA A 6 30.18 11.82 13.71
N LYS A 7 29.80 13.07 13.44
CA LYS A 7 28.40 13.44 13.16
C LYS A 7 27.88 12.79 11.86
N LEU A 8 28.66 12.79 10.79
CA LEU A 8 28.27 12.14 9.54
C LEU A 8 28.06 10.63 9.73
N GLN A 9 28.93 9.97 10.50
CA GLN A 9 28.79 8.55 10.84
C GLN A 9 27.54 8.29 11.69
N SER A 10 27.21 9.17 12.65
CA SER A 10 25.98 9.04 13.41
C SER A 10 24.73 9.25 12.55
N ASP A 11 24.77 10.23 11.65
CA ASP A 11 23.65 10.52 10.74
C ASP A 11 23.44 9.34 9.77
N GLU A 12 24.51 8.74 9.25
CA GLU A 12 24.44 7.53 8.41
C GLU A 12 23.82 6.34 9.16
N ALA A 13 24.25 6.08 10.39
CA ALA A 13 23.67 5.02 11.22
C ALA A 13 22.18 5.25 11.53
N LEU A 14 21.77 6.50 11.77
CA LEU A 14 20.37 6.85 12.01
C LEU A 14 19.51 6.69 10.74
N LEU A 15 20.05 7.07 9.57
CA LEU A 15 19.36 6.91 8.30
C LEU A 15 19.22 5.44 7.90
N ASP A 16 20.23 4.62 8.17
CA ASP A 16 20.17 3.17 7.97
C ASP A 16 19.10 2.52 8.87
N ALA A 17 19.11 2.84 10.17
CA ALA A 17 18.10 2.35 11.11
C ALA A 17 16.66 2.78 10.74
N TYR A 18 16.49 4.03 10.29
CA TYR A 18 15.22 4.51 9.75
C TYR A 18 14.80 3.72 8.51
N SER A 19 15.71 3.53 7.56
CA SER A 19 15.44 2.81 6.31
C SER A 19 15.03 1.36 6.57
N ALA A 20 15.73 0.67 7.48
CA ALA A 20 15.37 -0.68 7.91
C ALA A 20 13.96 -0.73 8.52
N THR A 21 13.64 0.23 9.39
CA THR A 21 12.30 0.32 10.01
C THR A 21 11.19 0.50 8.97
N VAL A 22 11.41 1.35 7.96
CA VAL A 22 10.45 1.57 6.89
C VAL A 22 10.31 0.34 6.00
N ALA A 23 11.43 -0.31 5.63
CA ALA A 23 11.43 -1.53 4.84
C ALA A 23 10.65 -2.65 5.53
N ASP A 24 10.91 -2.89 6.82
CA ASP A 24 10.21 -3.91 7.61
C ASP A 24 8.69 -3.66 7.66
N ALA A 25 8.27 -2.40 7.79
CA ALA A 25 6.86 -2.04 7.77
C ALA A 25 6.20 -2.34 6.41
N VAL A 26 6.91 -2.03 5.32
CA VAL A 26 6.45 -2.32 3.95
C VAL A 26 6.37 -3.82 3.70
N ASP A 27 7.39 -4.59 4.10
CA ASP A 27 7.40 -6.05 3.93
C ASP A 27 6.25 -6.71 4.70
N ARG A 28 5.95 -6.21 5.90
CA ARG A 28 4.88 -6.74 6.74
C ARG A 28 3.47 -6.42 6.22
N ILE A 29 3.25 -5.22 5.70
CA ILE A 29 1.91 -4.72 5.35
C ILE A 29 1.62 -4.77 3.85
N GLY A 30 2.65 -4.71 3.01
CA GLY A 30 2.57 -4.72 1.56
C GLY A 30 1.64 -5.80 0.98
N PRO A 31 1.69 -7.06 1.45
CA PRO A 31 0.80 -8.13 0.97
C PRO A 31 -0.70 -7.85 1.16
N ALA A 32 -1.08 -6.99 2.10
CA ALA A 32 -2.49 -6.65 2.36
C ALA A 32 -2.99 -5.45 1.53
N VAL A 33 -2.10 -4.70 0.87
CA VAL A 33 -2.46 -3.53 0.07
C VAL A 33 -2.82 -3.98 -1.34
N CYS A 34 -3.95 -3.49 -1.87
CA CYS A 34 -4.44 -3.85 -3.18
C CYS A 34 -4.71 -2.61 -4.04
N ARG A 35 -4.58 -2.77 -5.36
CA ARG A 35 -5.07 -1.79 -6.34
C ARG A 35 -6.55 -2.05 -6.63
N ILE A 36 -7.33 -0.99 -6.75
CA ILE A 36 -8.77 -1.02 -7.04
C ILE A 36 -9.02 -0.22 -8.31
N GLU A 37 -9.75 -0.80 -9.26
CA GLU A 37 -10.12 -0.18 -10.54
C GLU A 37 -11.62 -0.32 -10.79
N ARG A 38 -12.30 0.74 -11.24
CA ARG A 38 -13.73 0.67 -11.60
C ARG A 38 -13.91 -0.13 -12.90
N VAL A 39 -14.85 -1.08 -12.90
CA VAL A 39 -15.16 -1.88 -14.11
C VAL A 39 -15.97 -1.03 -15.08
N GLY A 40 -15.52 -0.92 -16.33
CA GLY A 40 -16.25 -0.23 -17.42
C GLY A 40 -16.18 1.29 -17.42
N GLY A 41 -15.41 1.92 -16.51
CA GLY A 41 -15.23 3.37 -16.47
C GLY A 41 -13.90 3.83 -17.08
N ALA A 42 -13.91 4.94 -17.81
CA ALA A 42 -12.70 5.64 -18.21
C ALA A 42 -12.13 6.40 -17.00
N GLY A 43 -11.11 5.82 -16.35
CA GLY A 43 -10.30 6.54 -15.36
C GLY A 43 -10.87 6.52 -13.94
N GLY A 44 -10.33 5.62 -13.12
CA GLY A 44 -10.58 5.55 -11.69
C GLY A 44 -9.82 4.37 -11.13
N HIS A 45 -8.56 4.62 -10.74
CA HIS A 45 -7.76 3.66 -10.00
C HIS A 45 -7.41 4.26 -8.64
N GLY A 46 -7.31 3.41 -7.64
CA GLY A 46 -6.87 3.78 -6.31
C GLY A 46 -6.36 2.57 -5.57
N SER A 47 -6.17 2.73 -4.27
CA SER A 47 -5.72 1.66 -3.39
C SER A 47 -6.76 1.35 -2.34
N GLY A 48 -6.69 0.14 -1.83
CA GLY A 48 -7.35 -0.28 -0.60
C GLY A 48 -6.44 -1.24 0.16
N PHE A 49 -6.93 -1.74 1.29
CA PHE A 49 -6.26 -2.79 2.04
C PHE A 49 -7.26 -3.79 2.59
N VAL A 50 -6.83 -5.05 2.62
CA VAL A 50 -7.60 -6.17 3.18
C VAL A 50 -7.62 -6.06 4.70
N ILE A 51 -8.80 -6.11 5.30
CA ILE A 51 -8.99 -6.04 6.75
C ILE A 51 -9.47 -7.36 7.36
N THR A 52 -9.89 -8.32 6.54
CA THR A 52 -10.33 -9.64 6.99
C THR A 52 -9.82 -10.77 6.09
N PRO A 53 -9.59 -11.99 6.62
CA PRO A 53 -9.10 -13.12 5.82
C PRO A 53 -10.04 -13.58 4.69
N ASP A 54 -11.34 -13.30 4.80
CA ASP A 54 -12.35 -13.62 3.78
C ASP A 54 -12.44 -12.56 2.66
N GLY A 55 -11.59 -11.51 2.71
CA GLY A 55 -11.38 -10.60 1.60
C GLY A 55 -12.18 -9.30 1.67
N LEU A 56 -12.58 -8.84 2.86
CA LEU A 56 -13.13 -7.49 3.02
C LEU A 56 -12.03 -6.46 2.84
N VAL A 57 -12.27 -5.48 1.96
CA VAL A 57 -11.32 -4.43 1.62
C VAL A 57 -11.89 -3.08 2.00
N VAL A 58 -11.06 -2.22 2.61
CA VAL A 58 -11.40 -0.82 2.86
C VAL A 58 -10.71 0.06 1.83
N ALA A 59 -11.45 1.02 1.29
CA ALA A 59 -10.95 2.05 0.39
C ALA A 59 -11.71 3.36 0.62
N ASN A 60 -11.15 4.46 0.09
CA ASN A 60 -11.85 5.73 0.11
C ASN A 60 -13.09 5.70 -0.79
N PHE A 61 -14.14 6.43 -0.41
CA PHE A 61 -15.36 6.54 -1.21
C PHE A 61 -15.09 6.99 -2.64
N HIS A 62 -14.21 7.98 -2.86
CA HIS A 62 -13.90 8.47 -4.22
C HIS A 62 -13.21 7.44 -5.13
N VAL A 63 -12.67 6.35 -4.57
CA VAL A 63 -12.05 5.27 -5.35
C VAL A 63 -13.13 4.39 -6.01
N VAL A 64 -14.18 4.07 -5.26
CA VAL A 64 -15.26 3.18 -5.70
C VAL A 64 -16.45 3.97 -6.27
N GLY A 65 -16.76 5.13 -5.68
CA GLY A 65 -17.88 6.00 -6.04
C GLY A 65 -19.21 5.26 -5.98
N ASP A 66 -19.96 5.36 -7.08
CA ASP A 66 -21.24 4.70 -7.33
C ASP A 66 -21.11 3.31 -7.98
N ALA A 67 -19.89 2.78 -8.10
CA ALA A 67 -19.67 1.49 -8.73
C ALA A 67 -20.35 0.37 -7.94
N ARG A 68 -21.01 -0.57 -8.63
CA ARG A 68 -21.53 -1.80 -8.02
C ARG A 68 -20.44 -2.87 -7.86
N ALA A 69 -19.47 -2.83 -8.76
CA ALA A 69 -18.36 -3.78 -8.81
C ALA A 69 -17.06 -3.06 -9.19
N VAL A 70 -15.96 -3.55 -8.65
CA VAL A 70 -14.60 -3.08 -8.92
C VAL A 70 -13.69 -4.26 -9.19
N ARG A 71 -12.61 -4.04 -9.94
CA ARG A 71 -11.51 -5.00 -10.03
C ARG A 71 -10.52 -4.72 -8.91
N VAL A 72 -10.19 -5.75 -8.15
CA VAL A 72 -9.15 -5.73 -7.13
C VAL A 72 -7.95 -6.50 -7.67
N SER A 73 -6.75 -5.91 -7.57
CA SER A 73 -5.48 -6.53 -7.93
C SER A 73 -4.55 -6.54 -6.72
N MET A 74 -4.11 -7.73 -6.34
CA MET A 74 -3.17 -7.98 -5.26
C MET A 74 -1.72 -7.91 -5.77
N PRO A 75 -0.72 -7.65 -4.90
CA PRO A 75 0.68 -7.54 -5.29
C PRO A 75 1.30 -8.88 -5.74
N ASP A 76 0.68 -10.02 -5.38
CA ASP A 76 1.03 -11.35 -5.87
C ASP A 76 0.57 -11.62 -7.31
N GLY A 77 -0.11 -10.65 -7.94
CA GLY A 77 -0.65 -10.74 -9.30
C GLY A 77 -2.08 -11.29 -9.36
N ALA A 78 -2.67 -11.73 -8.25
CA ALA A 78 -4.05 -12.16 -8.23
C ALA A 78 -5.00 -11.00 -8.53
N SER A 79 -6.02 -11.23 -9.37
CA SER A 79 -7.04 -10.24 -9.64
C SER A 79 -8.43 -10.86 -9.63
N ARG A 80 -9.37 -10.16 -8.96
CA ARG A 80 -10.76 -10.60 -8.78
C ARG A 80 -11.71 -9.43 -8.88
N GLU A 81 -12.97 -9.71 -9.19
CA GLU A 81 -14.04 -8.73 -9.05
C GLU A 81 -14.49 -8.68 -7.58
N GLY A 82 -14.65 -7.47 -7.06
CA GLY A 82 -15.16 -7.20 -5.72
C GLY A 82 -16.49 -6.46 -5.79
N ARG A 83 -17.43 -6.80 -4.90
CA ARG A 83 -18.71 -6.12 -4.74
C ARG A 83 -18.54 -4.94 -3.80
N VAL A 84 -19.05 -3.77 -4.20
CA VAL A 84 -19.14 -2.60 -3.31
C VAL A 84 -20.34 -2.81 -2.38
N LEU A 85 -20.10 -2.66 -1.06
CA LEU A 85 -21.09 -2.85 0.01
C LEU A 85 -21.84 -1.55 0.32
#